data_AF-A0A534XZS4-F1
#
_entry.id   AF-A0A534XZS4-F1
#
_cell.length_a   1.000
_cell.length_b   1.000
_cell.length_c   1.000
_cell.angle_alpha   90.00
_cell.angle_beta   90.00
_cell.angle_gamma   90.00
#
_symmetry.space_group_name_H-M   'P 1'
#
loop_
_entity.id
_entity.type
_entity.pdbx_description
1 polymer ?
#
loop_
_entity_poly.entity_id
_entity_poly.type
_entity_poly.pdbx_seq_one_letter_code
_entity_poly.pdbx_strand_id
1 'polypeptide(L)' 'MPERRGSTTIENVQPQVDGGRYPVKRRAGEPVRITADIFKEGHDDL' A
#
# COMPACT_ATOMS: atom_id res chain seq x y z
N MET A 1 0.73 -4.12 29.33
CA MET A 1 0.53 -4.65 27.97
C MET A 1 0.70 -3.46 27.03
N PRO A 2 1.71 -3.41 26.14
CA PRO A 2 1.85 -2.25 25.27
C PRO A 2 0.59 -2.14 24.41
N GLU A 3 0.00 -0.96 24.42
CA GLU A 3 -1.20 -0.61 23.66
C GLU A 3 -0.97 -0.96 22.19
N ARG A 4 -1.75 -1.92 21.67
CA ARG A 4 -1.73 -2.21 20.24
C ARG A 4 -2.40 -1.00 19.57
N ARG A 5 -1.60 0.01 19.22
CA ARG A 5 -2.04 1.14 18.38
C ARG A 5 -2.86 0.53 17.24
N GLY A 6 -4.10 1.01 17.07
CA GLY A 6 -5.15 0.37 16.26
C GLY A 6 -4.66 -0.16 14.91
N SER A 7 -5.35 -1.19 14.38
CA SER A 7 -4.87 -1.85 13.17
C SER A 7 -4.85 -0.88 11.98
N THR A 8 -3.70 -0.76 11.32
CA THR A 8 -3.56 -0.05 10.04
C THR A 8 -3.71 -1.05 8.92
N THR A 9 -4.72 -0.83 8.07
CA THR A 9 -4.97 -1.62 6.86
C THR A 9 -4.36 -0.90 5.66
N ILE A 10 -3.61 -1.63 4.84
CA ILE A 10 -3.05 -1.14 3.59
C ILE A 10 -3.59 -2.05 2.49
N GLU A 11 -4.25 -1.47 1.50
CA GLU A 11 -4.84 -2.20 0.39
C GLU A 11 -4.68 -1.48 -0.95
N ASN A 12 -5.14 -2.12 -2.04
CA ASN A 12 -5.12 -1.58 -3.39
C ASN A 12 -3.75 -0.97 -3.81
N VAL A 13 -2.65 -1.68 -3.52
CA VAL A 13 -1.31 -1.23 -3.90
C VAL A 13 -1.19 -1.22 -5.42
N GLN A 14 -0.71 -0.09 -5.96
CA GLN A 14 -0.52 0.14 -7.39
C GLN A 14 0.90 0.62 -7.68
N PRO A 15 1.46 0.30 -8.86
CA PRO A 15 0.85 -0.50 -9.91
C PRO A 15 0.88 -2.00 -9.61
N GLN A 16 -0.17 -2.72 -10.02
CA GLN A 16 -0.23 -4.18 -10.03
C GLN A 16 -0.75 -4.68 -11.39
N VAL A 17 -0.36 -5.89 -11.79
CA VAL A 17 -0.86 -6.54 -13.00
C VAL A 17 -1.56 -7.84 -12.61
N ASP A 18 -2.83 -7.98 -12.97
CA ASP A 18 -3.69 -9.14 -12.68
C ASP A 18 -3.63 -9.59 -11.21
N GLY A 19 -3.83 -8.67 -10.26
CA GLY A 19 -3.79 -9.03 -8.84
C GLY A 19 -2.40 -9.34 -8.30
N GLY A 20 -1.34 -8.91 -9.02
CA GLY A 20 0.04 -9.30 -8.71
C GLY A 20 0.47 -10.62 -9.33
N ARG A 21 -0.37 -11.24 -10.17
CA ARG A 21 -0.03 -12.46 -10.91
C ARG A 21 1.18 -12.26 -11.84
N TYR A 22 1.36 -11.04 -12.33
CA TYR A 22 2.48 -10.69 -13.19
C TYR A 22 3.24 -9.48 -12.66
N PRO A 23 4.57 -9.41 -12.91
CA PRO A 23 5.37 -8.27 -12.51
C PRO A 23 5.05 -7.04 -13.37
N VAL A 24 5.10 -5.87 -12.75
CA VAL A 24 5.05 -4.59 -13.47
C VAL A 24 6.38 -4.38 -14.20
N LYS A 25 6.32 -4.23 -15.52
CA LYS A 25 7.49 -3.92 -16.35
C LYS A 25 7.82 -2.44 -16.27
N ARG A 26 9.11 -2.08 -16.13
CA ARG A 26 9.64 -0.69 -16.18
C ARG A 26 11.01 -0.65 -16.84
N ARG A 27 11.46 0.54 -17.26
CA ARG A 27 12.82 0.74 -17.79
C ARG A 27 13.80 1.07 -16.67
N ALA A 28 15.06 0.67 -16.85
CA ALA A 28 16.13 1.03 -15.92
C ALA A 28 16.30 2.56 -15.85
N GLY A 29 16.41 3.09 -14.64
CA GLY A 29 16.53 4.53 -14.38
C GLY A 29 15.20 5.32 -14.44
N GLU A 30 14.09 4.66 -14.75
CA GLU A 30 12.78 5.32 -14.81
C GLU A 30 12.11 5.33 -13.42
N PRO A 31 11.67 6.50 -12.91
CA PRO A 31 11.00 6.57 -11.62
C PRO A 31 9.61 5.93 -11.67
N VAL A 32 9.26 5.18 -10.63
CA VAL A 32 7.98 4.51 -10.51
C VAL A 32 7.19 5.16 -9.37
N ARG A 33 6.00 5.68 -9.68
CA ARG A 33 5.07 6.13 -8.64
C ARG A 33 4.34 4.93 -8.08
N ILE A 34 4.43 4.74 -6.77
CA ILE A 34 3.70 3.72 -6.02
C ILE A 34 2.59 4.43 -5.24
N THR A 35 1.39 3.84 -5.23
CA THR A 35 0.25 4.32 -4.44
C THR A 35 -0.41 3.16 -3.72
N ALA A 36 -1.09 3.42 -2.62
CA ALA A 36 -1.87 2.44 -1.87
C ALA A 36 -2.95 3.18 -1.08
N ASP A 37 -4.04 2.48 -0.80
CA ASP A 37 -5.10 2.97 0.09
C ASP A 37 -4.73 2.54 1.52
N ILE A 38 -4.67 3.51 2.44
CA ILE A 38 -4.22 3.29 3.83
C ILE A 38 -5.32 3.77 4.77
N PHE A 39 -5.78 2.86 5.63
CA PHE A 39 -6.82 3.10 6.63
C PHE A 39 -6.30 2.70 8.01
N LYS A 40 -6.81 3.32 9.06
CA LYS A 40 -6.50 2.97 10.45
C LYS A 40 -7.81 2.87 11.23
N GLU A 41 -7.93 1.86 12.08
CA GLU A 41 -9.07 1.77 12.99
C GLU A 41 -8.98 2.85 14.07
N GLY A 42 -10.06 3.65 14.18
CA GLY A 42 -10.19 4.76 15.12
C GLY A 42 -10.44 6.10 14.41
N HIS A 43 -10.97 7.09 15.14
CA HIS A 43 -11.19 8.47 14.64
C HIS A 43 -9.94 9.35 14.78
N ASP A 44 -8.77 8.74 14.98
CA ASP A 44 -7.50 9.43 15.07
C ASP A 44 -7.04 9.79 13.65
N ASP A 45 -6.68 11.05 13.41
CA ASP A 45 -6.20 11.50 12.10
C ASP A 45 -4.97 10.67 11.66
N LEU A 46 -4.97 10.28 10.38
CA LEU A 46 -3.93 9.49 9.71
C LEU A 46 -2.72 10.34 9.32
#